data_AF-A0A9D5RDV1-F1
#
_entry.id   AF-A0A9D5RDV1-F1
#
_cell.length_a   1.000
_cell.length_b   1.000
_cell.length_c   1.000
_cell.angle_alpha   90.00
_cell.angle_beta   90.00
_cell.angle_gamma   90.00
#
_symmetry.space_group_name_H-M   'P 1'
#
loop_
_entity.id
_entity.type
_entity.pdbx_description
1 polymer ?
#
loop_
_entity_poly.entity_id
_entity_poly.type
_entity_poly.pdbx_seq_one_letter_code
_entity_poly.pdbx_strand_id
1 'polypeptide(L)'
;GVALNMNVLGYDPYISVEHAWKLSRAVKHSQDIDELLAHSDYITLHVPLMDATRGMIDAEAIGKMKQGAALLNFSRGPLVDTLAVIEALEKGALRSYVTDFPSKELIGVPHAVLTPHLGASTPESEDNCVHMVSRQIDAYLKTGSIVNSVNYPNCPLGRVTMPRVAVLHRNVPRVIGSITSEVSLEGINIENMVNQSRGEYAYTVLDVNEAPSEALIDRLASHASIYRVRLLMPEA
;
A
#
# COMPACT_ATOMS: atom_id res chain seq x y z
N GLY A 1 -14.68 -17.58 6.83
CA GLY A 1 -15.65 -18.32 6.00
C GLY A 1 -15.42 -19.81 6.03
N VAL A 2 -14.44 -20.32 5.27
CA VAL A 2 -14.21 -21.77 5.08
C VAL A 2 -14.05 -22.54 6.40
N ALA A 3 -13.23 -22.04 7.33
CA ALA A 3 -13.02 -22.69 8.64
C ALA A 3 -14.27 -22.69 9.54
N LEU A 4 -15.27 -21.87 9.22
CA LEU A 4 -16.58 -21.82 9.89
C LEU A 4 -17.66 -22.56 9.05
N ASN A 5 -17.24 -23.42 8.12
CA ASN A 5 -18.11 -24.20 7.23
C ASN A 5 -19.04 -23.37 6.32
N MET A 6 -18.65 -22.13 5.99
CA MET A 6 -19.39 -21.31 5.02
C MET A 6 -18.95 -21.63 3.58
N ASN A 7 -19.90 -21.56 2.64
CA ASN A 7 -19.59 -21.45 1.22
C ASN A 7 -19.04 -20.05 0.94
N VAL A 8 -17.81 -19.95 0.43
CA VAL A 8 -17.15 -18.66 0.20
C VAL A 8 -17.05 -18.38 -1.28
N LEU A 9 -17.67 -17.26 -1.69
CA LEU A 9 -17.50 -16.66 -3.02
C LEU A 9 -16.56 -15.46 -2.89
N GLY A 10 -15.66 -15.28 -3.85
CA GLY A 10 -14.77 -14.12 -3.92
C GLY A 10 -14.79 -13.52 -5.32
N TYR A 11 -14.85 -12.19 -5.41
CA TYR A 11 -14.73 -11.44 -6.66
C TYR A 11 -13.54 -10.50 -6.53
N ASP A 12 -12.59 -10.60 -7.46
CA ASP A 12 -11.48 -9.66 -7.60
C ASP A 12 -11.10 -9.57 -9.08
N PRO A 13 -11.39 -8.44 -9.75
CA PRO A 13 -11.11 -8.28 -11.18
C PRO A 13 -9.60 -8.18 -11.49
N TYR A 14 -8.74 -8.08 -10.47
CA TYR A 14 -7.30 -7.89 -10.60
C TYR A 14 -6.48 -8.98 -9.92
N ILE A 15 -7.08 -10.12 -9.57
CA ILE A 15 -6.35 -11.19 -8.88
C ILE A 15 -5.16 -11.67 -9.73
N SER A 16 -3.96 -11.53 -9.18
CA SER A 16 -2.76 -12.03 -9.86
C SER A 16 -2.72 -13.56 -9.83
N VAL A 17 -2.01 -14.17 -10.78
CA VAL A 17 -1.80 -15.63 -10.79
C VAL A 17 -1.24 -16.09 -9.45
N GLU A 18 -0.21 -15.42 -8.92
CA GLU A 18 0.38 -15.80 -7.63
C GLU A 18 -0.64 -15.78 -6.47
N HIS A 19 -1.50 -14.76 -6.39
CA HIS A 19 -2.52 -14.68 -5.35
C HIS A 19 -3.62 -15.73 -5.52
N ALA A 20 -4.04 -16.00 -6.76
CA ALA A 20 -5.01 -17.05 -7.06
C ALA A 20 -4.51 -18.44 -6.61
N TRP A 21 -3.21 -18.72 -6.73
CA TRP A 21 -2.61 -19.99 -6.29
C TRP A 21 -2.52 -20.13 -4.76
N LYS A 22 -2.45 -19.02 -4.02
CA LYS A 22 -2.48 -19.02 -2.55
C LYS A 22 -3.89 -19.14 -1.98
N LEU A 23 -4.92 -18.91 -2.79
CA LEU A 23 -6.31 -18.99 -2.36
C LEU A 23 -6.68 -20.44 -2.04
N SER A 24 -7.41 -20.64 -0.95
CA SER A 24 -7.96 -21.96 -0.64
C SER A 24 -8.84 -22.44 -1.79
N ARG A 25 -8.66 -23.70 -2.21
CA ARG A 25 -9.49 -24.36 -3.23
C ARG A 25 -10.98 -24.39 -2.88
N ALA A 26 -11.32 -24.19 -1.59
CA ALA A 26 -12.70 -24.11 -1.12
C ALA A 26 -13.37 -22.75 -1.41
N VAL A 27 -12.61 -21.73 -1.84
CA VAL A 27 -13.16 -20.45 -2.27
C VAL A 27 -13.48 -20.53 -3.75
N LYS A 28 -14.73 -20.21 -4.10
CA LYS A 28 -15.17 -20.13 -5.50
C LYS A 28 -14.96 -18.70 -6.00
N HIS A 29 -14.24 -18.57 -7.10
CA HIS A 29 -14.08 -17.28 -7.76
C HIS A 29 -15.32 -16.94 -8.60
N SER A 30 -15.92 -15.78 -8.35
CA SER A 30 -16.96 -15.19 -9.17
C SER A 30 -16.34 -14.31 -10.24
N GLN A 31 -16.79 -14.41 -11.48
CA GLN A 31 -16.32 -13.53 -12.57
C GLN A 31 -17.10 -12.22 -12.63
N ASP A 32 -18.23 -12.15 -11.94
CA ASP A 32 -19.14 -11.01 -11.91
C ASP A 32 -19.49 -10.65 -10.46
N ILE A 33 -19.51 -9.36 -10.17
CA ILE A 33 -19.91 -8.85 -8.86
C ILE A 33 -21.41 -9.07 -8.63
N ASP A 34 -22.23 -8.97 -9.67
CA ASP A 34 -23.69 -9.13 -9.56
C ASP A 34 -24.04 -10.58 -9.17
N GLU A 35 -23.32 -11.57 -9.72
CA GLU A 35 -23.43 -12.97 -9.30
C GLU A 35 -23.07 -13.14 -7.81
N LEU A 36 -21.99 -12.50 -7.35
CA LEU A 36 -21.59 -12.57 -5.94
C LEU A 36 -22.67 -11.97 -5.03
N LEU A 37 -23.20 -10.79 -5.38
CA LEU A 37 -24.24 -10.11 -4.60
C LEU A 37 -25.52 -10.95 -4.50
N ALA A 38 -25.97 -11.52 -5.63
CA ALA A 38 -27.20 -12.30 -5.70
C ALA A 38 -27.15 -13.63 -4.93
N HIS A 39 -25.96 -14.20 -4.71
CA HIS A 39 -25.80 -15.50 -4.05
C HIS A 39 -25.29 -15.42 -2.60
N SER A 40 -24.96 -14.23 -2.10
CA SER A 40 -24.33 -14.06 -0.78
C SER A 40 -25.34 -13.71 0.31
N ASP A 41 -25.32 -14.48 1.42
CA ASP A 41 -26.06 -14.16 2.64
C ASP A 41 -25.33 -13.13 3.50
N TYR A 42 -24.01 -13.11 3.44
CA TYR A 42 -23.11 -12.17 4.12
C TYR A 42 -22.12 -11.64 3.09
N ILE A 43 -22.00 -10.32 3.00
CA ILE A 43 -21.13 -9.64 2.03
C ILE A 43 -20.13 -8.81 2.82
N THR A 44 -18.84 -9.01 2.59
CA THR A 44 -17.76 -8.23 3.24
C THR A 44 -16.88 -7.57 2.20
N LEU A 45 -16.63 -6.28 2.37
CA LEU A 45 -15.83 -5.49 1.43
C LEU A 45 -14.36 -5.48 1.83
N HIS A 46 -13.48 -5.81 0.89
CA HIS A 46 -12.01 -5.84 1.03
C HIS A 46 -11.31 -5.20 -0.17
N VAL A 47 -11.74 -3.98 -0.53
CA VAL A 47 -11.25 -3.26 -1.72
C VAL A 47 -10.68 -1.89 -1.36
N PRO A 48 -9.68 -1.39 -2.11
CA PRO A 48 -9.17 -0.04 -1.91
C PRO A 48 -10.20 1.01 -2.33
N LEU A 49 -10.11 2.20 -1.76
CA LEU A 49 -10.88 3.36 -2.23
C LEU A 49 -10.13 4.02 -3.38
N MET A 50 -10.77 4.02 -4.55
CA MET A 50 -10.36 4.70 -5.77
C MET A 50 -11.62 5.22 -6.48
N ASP A 51 -11.46 6.03 -7.52
CA ASP A 51 -12.61 6.61 -8.23
C ASP A 51 -13.57 5.53 -8.76
N ALA A 52 -13.03 4.39 -9.19
CA ALA A 52 -13.82 3.25 -9.70
C ALA A 52 -14.57 2.46 -8.61
N THR A 53 -14.20 2.58 -7.32
CA THR A 53 -14.84 1.82 -6.22
C THR A 53 -15.64 2.71 -5.28
N ARG A 54 -15.59 4.02 -5.46
CA ARG A 54 -16.39 4.97 -4.68
C ARG A 54 -17.87 4.75 -4.96
N GLY A 55 -18.65 4.57 -3.89
CA GLY A 55 -20.09 4.33 -4.00
C GLY A 55 -20.45 3.04 -4.73
N MET A 56 -19.53 2.08 -4.85
CA MET A 56 -19.78 0.83 -5.57
C MET A 56 -20.91 -0.01 -4.96
N ILE A 57 -21.22 0.20 -3.67
CA ILE A 57 -22.42 -0.35 -3.02
C ILE A 57 -23.43 0.79 -2.86
N ASP A 58 -24.19 1.01 -3.92
CA ASP A 58 -25.31 1.96 -4.00
C ASP A 58 -26.66 1.22 -3.90
N ALA A 59 -27.77 1.95 -4.12
CA ALA A 59 -29.11 1.37 -4.07
C ALA A 59 -29.33 0.27 -5.13
N GLU A 60 -28.71 0.37 -6.31
CA GLU A 60 -28.82 -0.65 -7.35
C GLU A 60 -28.09 -1.93 -6.92
N ALA A 61 -26.86 -1.80 -6.46
CA ALA A 61 -26.07 -2.93 -5.95
C ALA A 61 -26.75 -3.63 -4.78
N ILE A 62 -27.33 -2.86 -3.85
CA ILE A 62 -28.11 -3.42 -2.73
C ILE A 62 -29.36 -4.15 -3.25
N GLY A 63 -30.05 -3.61 -4.26
CA GLY A 63 -31.21 -4.25 -4.88
C GLY A 63 -30.91 -5.60 -5.53
N LYS A 64 -29.65 -5.87 -5.88
CA LYS A 64 -29.18 -7.16 -6.40
C LYS A 64 -28.82 -8.17 -5.31
N MET A 65 -28.71 -7.72 -4.05
CA MET A 65 -28.40 -8.61 -2.92
C MET A 65 -29.62 -9.48 -2.56
N LYS A 66 -29.37 -10.61 -1.90
CA LYS A 66 -30.45 -11.42 -1.32
C LYS A 66 -31.24 -10.60 -0.30
N GLN A 67 -32.57 -10.75 -0.32
CA GLN A 67 -33.43 -10.18 0.71
C GLN A 67 -32.96 -10.61 2.11
N GLY A 68 -32.73 -9.64 2.98
CA GLY A 68 -32.24 -9.86 4.33
C GLY A 68 -30.76 -10.19 4.40
N ALA A 69 -29.94 -9.92 3.38
CA ALA A 69 -28.47 -10.04 3.45
C ALA A 69 -27.87 -9.15 4.55
N ALA A 70 -26.66 -9.49 5.02
CA ALA A 70 -25.87 -8.60 5.89
C ALA A 70 -24.68 -8.05 5.12
N LEU A 71 -24.50 -6.73 5.20
CA LEU A 71 -23.39 -6.03 4.59
C LEU A 71 -22.37 -5.65 5.66
N LEU A 72 -21.09 -5.93 5.40
CA LEU A 72 -19.97 -5.66 6.29
C LEU A 72 -18.92 -4.82 5.56
N ASN A 73 -18.58 -3.66 6.11
CA ASN A 73 -17.56 -2.77 5.57
C ASN A 73 -16.52 -2.39 6.63
N PHE A 74 -15.38 -3.08 6.56
CA PHE A 74 -14.18 -2.77 7.36
C PHE A 74 -13.05 -2.22 6.48
N SER A 75 -13.35 -1.86 5.23
CA SER A 75 -12.35 -1.39 4.26
C SER A 75 -12.27 0.12 4.22
N ARG A 76 -13.28 0.79 3.66
CA ARG A 76 -13.30 2.25 3.48
C ARG A 76 -14.76 2.73 3.48
N GLY A 77 -15.06 3.76 4.28
CA GLY A 77 -16.42 4.31 4.38
C GLY A 77 -17.06 4.66 3.03
N PRO A 78 -16.39 5.45 2.15
CA PRO A 78 -16.99 5.91 0.88
C PRO A 78 -17.21 4.83 -0.20
N LEU A 79 -16.97 3.55 0.09
CA LEU A 79 -17.35 2.45 -0.82
C LEU A 79 -18.86 2.22 -0.84
N VAL A 80 -19.55 2.63 0.23
CA VAL A 80 -20.96 2.37 0.46
C VAL A 80 -21.72 3.69 0.49
N ASP A 81 -22.84 3.77 -0.24
CA ASP A 81 -23.78 4.86 -0.10
C ASP A 81 -24.56 4.71 1.22
N THR A 82 -24.26 5.61 2.16
CA THR A 82 -24.88 5.64 3.49
C THR A 82 -26.40 5.74 3.42
N LEU A 83 -26.95 6.57 2.53
CA LEU A 83 -28.41 6.76 2.46
C LEU A 83 -29.10 5.52 1.90
N ALA A 84 -28.51 4.90 0.87
CA ALA A 84 -29.02 3.67 0.30
C ALA A 84 -29.06 2.53 1.33
N VAL A 85 -28.04 2.42 2.18
CA VAL A 85 -28.02 1.43 3.25
C VAL A 85 -29.08 1.71 4.32
N ILE A 86 -29.25 2.96 4.74
CA ILE A 86 -30.28 3.33 5.73
C ILE A 86 -31.66 2.92 5.21
N GLU A 87 -31.99 3.29 3.98
CA GLU A 87 -33.25 2.94 3.34
C GLU A 87 -33.43 1.41 3.22
N ALA A 88 -32.36 0.69 2.88
CA ALA A 88 -32.39 -0.77 2.77
C ALA A 88 -32.60 -1.47 4.12
N LEU A 89 -32.06 -0.93 5.21
CA LEU A 89 -32.29 -1.42 6.57
C LEU A 89 -33.74 -1.16 7.01
N GLU A 90 -34.26 0.05 6.76
CA GLU A 90 -35.63 0.44 7.08
C GLU A 90 -36.67 -0.43 6.35
N LYS A 91 -36.40 -0.76 5.08
CA LYS A 91 -37.25 -1.63 4.26
C LYS A 91 -37.04 -3.12 4.53
N GLY A 92 -36.07 -3.49 5.38
CA GLY A 92 -35.71 -4.88 5.67
C GLY A 92 -35.04 -5.61 4.51
N ALA A 93 -34.62 -4.90 3.45
CA ALA A 93 -33.82 -5.45 2.35
C ALA A 93 -32.45 -5.93 2.85
N LEU A 94 -31.86 -5.21 3.81
CA LEU A 94 -30.73 -5.67 4.60
C LEU A 94 -31.17 -6.02 6.02
N ARG A 95 -30.68 -7.13 6.56
CA ARG A 95 -30.92 -7.48 7.98
C ARG A 95 -29.97 -6.74 8.92
N SER A 96 -28.80 -6.35 8.44
CA SER A 96 -27.79 -5.64 9.22
C SER A 96 -26.73 -5.01 8.33
N TYR A 97 -26.22 -3.87 8.78
CA TYR A 97 -25.00 -3.25 8.26
C TYR A 97 -23.98 -3.13 9.39
N VAL A 98 -22.80 -3.71 9.21
CA VAL A 98 -21.70 -3.63 10.17
C VAL A 98 -20.57 -2.84 9.54
N THR A 99 -20.15 -1.75 10.16
CA THR A 99 -19.12 -0.86 9.58
C THR A 99 -18.17 -0.30 10.61
N ASP A 100 -16.91 -0.14 10.21
CA ASP A 100 -15.88 0.53 10.98
C ASP A 100 -15.85 2.05 10.76
N PHE A 101 -16.83 2.59 10.03
CA PHE A 101 -16.88 3.98 9.59
C PHE A 101 -18.19 4.63 10.05
N PRO A 102 -18.29 5.05 11.32
CA PRO A 102 -19.47 5.75 11.81
C PRO A 102 -19.63 7.10 11.11
N SER A 103 -20.88 7.46 10.83
CA SER A 103 -21.27 8.79 10.34
C SER A 103 -22.49 9.28 11.10
N LYS A 104 -22.79 10.59 11.01
CA LYS A 104 -23.92 11.18 11.76
C LYS A 104 -25.26 10.55 11.39
N GLU A 105 -25.41 10.19 10.12
CA GLU A 105 -26.61 9.60 9.54
C GLU A 105 -26.85 8.16 10.00
N LEU A 106 -25.77 7.43 10.31
CA LEU A 106 -25.85 6.03 10.76
C LEU A 106 -26.09 5.89 12.27
N ILE A 107 -25.80 6.93 13.05
CA ILE A 107 -25.96 6.89 14.50
C ILE A 107 -27.44 6.77 14.85
N GLY A 108 -27.79 5.71 15.59
CA GLY A 108 -29.15 5.43 16.02
C GLY A 108 -30.01 4.68 14.99
N VAL A 109 -29.49 4.37 13.81
CA VAL A 109 -30.18 3.56 12.81
C VAL A 109 -30.29 2.11 13.32
N PRO A 110 -31.50 1.53 13.44
CA PRO A 110 -31.67 0.14 13.85
C PRO A 110 -30.90 -0.82 12.93
N HIS A 111 -30.37 -1.90 13.50
CA HIS A 111 -29.61 -2.95 12.79
C HIS A 111 -28.27 -2.51 12.16
N ALA A 112 -27.87 -1.24 12.33
CA ALA A 112 -26.52 -0.78 12.08
C ALA A 112 -25.62 -1.00 13.30
N VAL A 113 -24.47 -1.65 13.09
CA VAL A 113 -23.43 -1.84 14.10
C VAL A 113 -22.21 -1.03 13.67
N LEU A 114 -21.82 -0.07 14.52
CA LEU A 114 -20.77 0.89 14.22
C LEU A 114 -19.58 0.68 15.16
N THR A 115 -18.40 0.44 14.60
CA THR A 115 -17.13 0.44 15.34
C THR A 115 -16.30 1.66 14.93
N PRO A 116 -15.62 2.37 15.85
CA PRO A 116 -14.95 3.63 15.53
C PRO A 116 -13.54 3.42 14.95
N HIS A 117 -13.44 2.87 13.74
CA HIS A 117 -12.19 2.64 13.01
C HIS A 117 -11.17 1.80 13.80
N LEU A 118 -11.63 0.68 14.37
CA LEU A 118 -10.86 -0.19 15.25
C LEU A 118 -10.28 -1.44 14.57
N GLY A 119 -10.43 -1.60 13.26
CA GLY A 119 -10.03 -2.83 12.55
C GLY A 119 -8.55 -3.23 12.72
N ALA A 120 -7.67 -2.27 12.99
CA ALA A 120 -6.25 -2.51 13.27
C ALA A 120 -5.85 -2.22 14.72
N SER A 121 -6.80 -1.87 15.60
CA SER A 121 -6.55 -1.48 17.00
C SER A 121 -6.41 -2.71 17.90
N THR A 122 -5.36 -3.49 17.66
CA THR A 122 -5.00 -4.70 18.42
C THR A 122 -3.52 -4.66 18.76
N PRO A 123 -3.09 -5.13 19.95
CA PRO A 123 -1.67 -5.19 20.32
C PRO A 123 -0.80 -5.89 19.27
N GLU A 124 -1.28 -6.98 18.68
CA GLU A 124 -0.55 -7.74 17.66
C GLU A 124 -0.32 -6.93 16.38
N SER A 125 -1.30 -6.14 15.96
CA SER A 125 -1.17 -5.25 14.79
C SER A 125 -0.19 -4.11 15.08
N GLU A 126 -0.22 -3.54 16.29
CA GLU A 126 0.75 -2.51 16.71
C GLU A 126 2.18 -3.06 16.73
N ASP A 127 2.39 -4.24 17.32
CA ASP A 127 3.70 -4.92 17.33
C ASP A 127 4.22 -5.19 15.91
N ASN A 128 3.35 -5.67 15.02
CA ASN A 128 3.70 -5.91 13.62
C ASN A 128 4.08 -4.61 12.90
N CYS A 129 3.33 -3.53 13.12
CA CYS A 129 3.63 -2.20 12.59
C CYS A 129 4.98 -1.67 13.09
N VAL A 130 5.25 -1.79 14.39
CA VAL A 130 6.53 -1.37 15.00
C VAL A 130 7.69 -2.16 14.41
N HIS A 131 7.58 -3.48 14.29
CA HIS A 131 8.60 -4.29 13.64
C HIS A 131 8.85 -3.89 12.19
N MET A 132 7.78 -3.64 11.41
CA MET A 132 7.89 -3.22 10.02
C MET A 132 8.61 -1.87 9.90
N VAL A 133 8.15 -0.85 10.64
CA VAL A 133 8.71 0.50 10.58
C VAL A 133 10.16 0.50 11.08
N SER A 134 10.46 -0.19 12.17
CA SER A 134 11.82 -0.29 12.73
C SER A 134 12.79 -0.91 11.73
N ARG A 135 12.38 -2.02 11.07
CA ARG A 135 13.20 -2.65 10.02
C ARG A 135 13.41 -1.76 8.81
N GLN A 136 12.39 -1.01 8.39
CA GLN A 136 12.50 -0.09 7.24
C GLN A 136 13.41 1.10 7.54
N ILE A 137 13.32 1.66 8.75
CA ILE A 137 14.21 2.72 9.21
C ILE A 137 15.64 2.19 9.32
N ASP A 138 15.85 1.03 9.95
CA ASP A 138 17.17 0.40 10.08
C ASP A 138 17.80 0.13 8.70
N ALA A 139 17.03 -0.44 7.77
CA ALA A 139 17.47 -0.71 6.40
C ALA A 139 17.82 0.59 5.66
N TYR A 140 17.00 1.63 5.74
CA TYR A 140 17.32 2.91 5.13
C TYR A 140 18.58 3.54 5.75
N LEU A 141 18.71 3.49 7.08
CA LEU A 141 19.85 4.10 7.77
C LEU A 141 21.15 3.35 7.49
N LYS A 142 21.15 2.01 7.52
CA LYS A 142 22.37 1.20 7.35
C LYS A 142 22.71 0.92 5.90
N THR A 143 21.73 0.62 5.05
CA THR A 143 21.98 0.17 3.67
C THR A 143 21.51 1.13 2.60
N GLY A 144 20.74 2.15 2.97
CA GLY A 144 20.08 3.05 2.01
C GLY A 144 18.82 2.45 1.40
N SER A 145 18.45 1.20 1.74
CA SER A 145 17.29 0.54 1.16
C SER A 145 16.00 1.28 1.49
N ILE A 146 15.22 1.64 0.47
CA ILE A 146 13.89 2.25 0.62
C ILE A 146 12.84 1.23 0.20
N VAL A 147 11.99 0.82 1.12
CA VAL A 147 10.85 -0.05 0.83
C VAL A 147 9.60 0.47 1.52
N ASN A 148 8.44 0.31 0.87
CA ASN A 148 7.13 0.78 1.33
C ASN A 148 7.08 2.29 1.63
N SER A 149 7.90 3.09 0.96
CA SER A 149 7.81 4.54 1.09
C SER A 149 6.50 5.03 0.46
N VAL A 150 5.78 5.88 1.18
CA VAL A 150 4.53 6.48 0.69
C VAL A 150 4.78 7.66 -0.25
N ASN A 151 5.97 8.25 -0.21
CA ASN A 151 6.31 9.48 -0.94
C ASN A 151 7.62 9.43 -1.74
N TYR A 152 8.34 8.30 -1.73
CA TYR A 152 9.55 8.07 -2.52
C TYR A 152 9.46 6.75 -3.33
N PRO A 153 10.28 6.56 -4.37
CA PRO A 153 10.41 5.28 -5.05
C PRO A 153 10.88 4.16 -4.11
N ASN A 154 10.38 2.94 -4.35
CA ASN A 154 10.95 1.74 -3.76
C ASN A 154 12.29 1.44 -4.43
N CYS A 155 13.32 1.28 -3.62
CA CYS A 155 14.66 0.89 -4.01
C CYS A 155 15.19 -0.13 -2.97
N PRO A 156 14.78 -1.41 -3.08
CA PRO A 156 15.28 -2.45 -2.20
C PRO A 156 16.76 -2.69 -2.47
N LEU A 157 17.59 -2.60 -1.43
CA LEU A 157 19.05 -2.75 -1.55
C LEU A 157 19.57 -3.78 -0.56
N GLY A 158 20.62 -4.50 -0.98
CA GLY A 158 21.35 -5.43 -0.13
C GLY A 158 22.27 -4.74 0.86
N ARG A 159 23.03 -5.54 1.62
CA ARG A 159 24.08 -5.05 2.53
C ARG A 159 25.09 -4.17 1.80
N VAL A 160 25.73 -3.29 2.55
CA VAL A 160 26.82 -2.42 2.05
C VAL A 160 28.10 -3.23 2.14
N THR A 161 28.62 -3.70 1.00
CA THR A 161 29.89 -4.46 0.91
C THR A 161 31.05 -3.62 0.40
N MET A 162 30.77 -2.44 -0.13
CA MET A 162 31.74 -1.42 -0.55
C MET A 162 31.16 -0.02 -0.31
N PRO A 163 31.95 1.07 -0.37
CA PRO A 163 31.43 2.41 -0.15
C PRO A 163 30.25 2.70 -1.08
N ARG A 164 29.16 3.22 -0.52
CA ARG A 164 27.90 3.44 -1.21
C ARG A 164 27.48 4.90 -1.12
N VAL A 165 27.32 5.55 -2.28
CA VAL A 165 26.80 6.91 -2.41
C VAL A 165 25.32 6.85 -2.73
N ALA A 166 24.49 7.29 -1.80
CA ALA A 166 23.04 7.34 -1.91
C ALA A 166 22.58 8.79 -2.13
N VAL A 167 21.97 9.06 -3.29
CA VAL A 167 21.60 10.41 -3.73
C VAL A 167 20.09 10.51 -3.97
N LEU A 168 19.41 11.28 -3.13
CA LEU A 168 18.01 11.68 -3.33
C LEU A 168 17.98 12.93 -4.21
N HIS A 169 17.26 12.93 -5.32
CA HIS A 169 17.27 14.04 -6.29
C HIS A 169 15.95 14.21 -7.04
N ARG A 170 15.83 15.33 -7.75
CA ARG A 170 14.73 15.59 -8.70
C ARG A 170 14.80 14.60 -9.86
N ASN A 171 13.65 14.10 -10.28
CA ASN A 171 13.52 13.26 -11.46
C ASN A 171 13.46 14.12 -12.74
N VAL A 172 14.59 14.74 -13.09
CA VAL A 172 14.73 15.57 -14.29
C VAL A 172 15.96 15.13 -15.11
N PRO A 173 15.99 15.40 -16.43
CA PRO A 173 17.10 14.99 -17.28
C PRO A 173 18.47 15.46 -16.78
N ARG A 174 19.51 14.71 -17.12
CA ARG A 174 20.94 14.99 -16.85
C ARG A 174 21.41 14.85 -15.40
N VAL A 175 20.53 14.79 -14.40
CA VAL A 175 20.94 14.67 -12.99
C VAL A 175 21.73 13.39 -12.72
N ILE A 176 21.31 12.27 -13.31
CA ILE A 176 22.06 11.01 -13.20
C ILE A 176 23.46 11.16 -13.81
N GLY A 177 23.54 11.75 -15.00
CA GLY A 177 24.80 11.98 -15.69
C GLY A 177 25.73 12.93 -14.93
N SER A 178 25.20 13.96 -14.26
CA SER A 178 26.01 14.85 -13.42
C SER A 178 26.57 14.10 -12.20
N ILE A 179 25.76 13.25 -11.55
CA ILE A 179 26.21 12.44 -10.42
C ILE A 179 27.36 11.50 -10.85
N THR A 180 27.19 10.74 -11.92
CA THR A 180 28.21 9.79 -12.38
C THR A 180 29.47 10.51 -12.89
N SER A 181 29.31 11.70 -13.49
CA SER A 181 30.45 12.50 -13.97
C SER A 181 31.32 12.99 -12.81
N GLU A 182 30.72 13.48 -11.72
CA GLU A 182 31.47 13.91 -10.52
C GLU A 182 32.27 12.76 -9.90
N VAL A 183 31.68 11.56 -9.83
CA VAL A 183 32.40 10.35 -9.35
C VAL A 183 33.54 9.98 -10.30
N SER A 184 33.31 10.05 -11.61
CA SER A 184 34.33 9.75 -12.62
C SER A 184 35.49 10.75 -12.63
N LEU A 185 35.23 12.03 -12.36
CA LEU A 185 36.26 13.08 -12.27
C LEU A 185 37.24 12.84 -11.11
N GLU A 186 36.80 12.15 -10.07
CA GLU A 186 37.65 11.73 -8.95
C GLU A 186 38.43 10.44 -9.24
N GLY A 187 38.21 9.82 -10.42
CA GLY A 187 38.86 8.57 -10.81
C GLY A 187 38.31 7.33 -10.12
N ILE A 188 37.13 7.42 -9.47
CA ILE A 188 36.50 6.32 -8.74
C ILE A 188 35.65 5.47 -9.69
N ASN A 189 35.80 4.15 -9.63
CA ASN A 189 35.01 3.21 -10.43
C ASN A 189 33.64 2.95 -9.77
N ILE A 190 32.58 2.93 -10.58
CA ILE A 190 31.22 2.56 -10.16
C ILE A 190 31.01 1.08 -10.45
N GLU A 191 30.88 0.28 -9.41
CA GLU A 191 30.76 -1.18 -9.48
C GLU A 191 29.30 -1.60 -9.70
N ASN A 192 28.38 -0.96 -8.96
CA ASN A 192 26.95 -1.14 -9.17
C ASN A 192 26.23 0.20 -9.11
N MET A 193 25.15 0.31 -9.87
CA MET A 193 24.30 1.50 -9.85
C MET A 193 22.83 1.11 -9.95
N VAL A 194 22.01 1.68 -9.09
CA VAL A 194 20.56 1.54 -9.12
C VAL A 194 19.95 2.93 -9.13
N ASN A 195 19.01 3.17 -10.04
CA ASN A 195 18.18 4.38 -10.02
C ASN A 195 16.71 4.00 -10.07
N GLN A 196 15.93 4.56 -9.15
CA GLN A 196 14.48 4.40 -9.10
C GLN A 196 13.80 5.77 -9.02
N SER A 197 12.62 5.91 -9.61
CA SER A 197 11.89 7.19 -9.67
C SER A 197 10.41 7.03 -9.36
N ARG A 198 9.82 8.05 -8.74
CA ARG A 198 8.38 8.16 -8.48
C ARG A 198 7.94 9.62 -8.61
N GLY A 199 7.19 9.93 -9.66
CA GLY A 199 6.80 11.30 -9.97
C GLY A 199 8.02 12.20 -10.13
N GLU A 200 8.09 13.27 -9.34
CA GLU A 200 9.15 14.27 -9.37
C GLU A 200 10.41 13.87 -8.59
N TYR A 201 10.40 12.72 -7.90
CA TYR A 201 11.49 12.25 -7.05
C TYR A 201 12.22 11.07 -7.66
N ALA A 202 13.53 11.03 -7.48
CA ALA A 202 14.38 9.92 -7.87
C ALA A 202 15.44 9.64 -6.80
N TYR A 203 15.89 8.40 -6.77
CA TYR A 203 16.90 7.90 -5.85
C TYR A 203 17.94 7.11 -6.64
N THR A 204 19.14 7.66 -6.75
CA THR A 204 20.29 7.02 -7.36
C THR A 204 21.23 6.53 -6.27
N VAL A 205 21.62 5.27 -6.34
CA VAL A 205 22.60 4.65 -5.46
C VAL A 205 23.75 4.11 -6.29
N LEU A 206 24.96 4.46 -5.90
CA LEU A 206 26.20 4.00 -6.53
C LEU A 206 27.03 3.25 -5.48
N ASP A 207 27.35 2.01 -5.77
CA ASP A 207 28.39 1.27 -5.06
C ASP A 207 29.71 1.49 -5.81
N VAL A 208 30.73 1.95 -5.10
CA VAL A 208 32.01 2.36 -5.69
C VAL A 208 33.17 1.56 -5.08
N ASN A 209 34.25 1.42 -5.85
CA ASN A 209 35.40 0.61 -5.45
C ASN A 209 36.24 1.26 -4.32
N GLU A 210 36.19 2.58 -4.19
CA GLU A 210 36.97 3.36 -3.22
C GLU A 210 36.10 4.42 -2.54
N ALA A 211 36.47 4.80 -1.31
CA ALA A 211 35.70 5.76 -0.52
C ALA A 211 35.81 7.17 -1.13
N PRO A 212 34.68 7.82 -1.52
CA PRO A 212 34.73 9.18 -2.06
C PRO A 212 35.20 10.20 -1.03
N SER A 213 35.87 11.25 -1.49
CA SER A 213 36.27 12.37 -0.64
C SER A 213 35.07 13.15 -0.12
N GLU A 214 35.23 13.80 1.05
CA GLU A 214 34.23 14.73 1.57
C GLU A 214 33.91 15.84 0.56
N ALA A 215 34.93 16.33 -0.16
CA ALA A 215 34.77 17.34 -1.20
C ALA A 215 33.84 16.90 -2.33
N LEU A 216 33.86 15.62 -2.74
CA LEU A 216 32.91 15.08 -3.72
C LEU A 216 31.49 15.05 -3.17
N ILE A 217 31.33 14.59 -1.94
CA ILE A 217 30.01 14.53 -1.28
C ILE A 217 29.41 15.94 -1.19
N ASP A 218 30.22 16.94 -0.83
CA ASP A 218 29.80 18.34 -0.77
C ASP A 218 29.45 18.92 -2.15
N ARG A 219 30.25 18.61 -3.19
CA ARG A 219 29.93 19.02 -4.58
C ARG A 219 28.58 18.46 -5.01
N LEU A 220 28.36 17.15 -4.82
CA LEU A 220 27.07 16.52 -5.13
C LEU A 220 25.93 17.16 -4.32
N ALA A 221 26.12 17.38 -3.02
CA ALA A 221 25.12 17.98 -2.15
C ALA A 221 24.77 19.43 -2.54
N SER A 222 25.70 20.17 -3.13
CA SER A 222 25.49 21.55 -3.59
C SER A 222 24.69 21.67 -4.89
N HIS A 223 24.51 20.57 -5.63
CA HIS A 223 23.79 20.59 -6.90
C HIS A 223 22.30 20.89 -6.67
N ALA A 224 21.75 21.91 -7.35
CA ALA A 224 20.40 22.41 -7.11
C ALA A 224 19.25 21.38 -7.28
N SER A 225 19.52 20.30 -8.01
CA SER A 225 18.55 19.20 -8.20
C SER A 225 18.73 18.04 -7.21
N ILE A 226 19.73 18.08 -6.34
CA ILE A 226 20.00 17.06 -5.32
C ILE A 226 19.40 17.53 -4.00
N TYR A 227 18.61 16.66 -3.38
CA TYR A 227 17.98 16.92 -2.08
C TYR A 227 18.85 16.46 -0.92
N ARG A 228 19.55 15.33 -1.09
CA ARG A 228 20.41 14.76 -0.07
C ARG A 228 21.40 13.79 -0.68
N VAL A 229 22.63 13.82 -0.17
CA VAL A 229 23.66 12.80 -0.41
C VAL A 229 23.98 12.13 0.91
N ARG A 230 24.19 10.81 0.88
CA ARG A 230 24.67 10.03 2.02
C ARG A 230 25.77 9.10 1.53
N LEU A 231 26.90 9.09 2.24
CA LEU A 231 27.92 8.07 2.12
C LEU A 231 27.67 6.99 3.17
N LEU A 232 27.56 5.75 2.74
CA LEU A 232 27.45 4.57 3.60
C LEU A 232 28.71 3.72 3.42
N MET A 233 29.34 3.38 4.53
CA MET A 233 30.54 2.55 4.53
C MET A 233 30.19 1.11 4.88
N PRO A 234 30.93 0.11 4.37
CA PRO A 234 30.80 -1.27 4.84
C PRO A 234 31.03 -1.33 6.35
N GLU A 235 30.25 -2.17 7.04
CA GLU A 235 30.54 -2.48 8.44
C GLU A 235 31.89 -3.21 8.52
N ALA A 236 32.71 -2.85 9.51
CA ALA A 236 34.03 -3.44 9.76
C ALA A 236 33.93 -4.86 10.33
#